data_AF-A0A9Q1HWA2-F1
#
_entry.id   AF-A0A9Q1HWA2-F1
#
_cell.length_a   1.000
_cell.length_b   1.000
_cell.length_c   1.000
_cell.angle_alpha   90.00
_cell.angle_beta   90.00
_cell.angle_gamma   90.00
#
_symmetry.space_group_name_H-M   'P 1'
#
loop_
_entity.id
_entity.type
_entity.pdbx_description
1 polymer ?
#
loop_
_entity_poly.entity_id
_entity_poly.type
_entity_poly.pdbx_seq_one_letter_code
_entity_poly.pdbx_strand_id
1 'polypeptide(L)'
;MNLKGRHLPLQGELWENWCRKDKQQYRLHSTGERNNEMVLSDIRSEKQAIRVGQLNKAFQLSGFMKSFLQCLHQPKENKSLYMLQWLHTFLEEYTTGTHAKLQEKYHSIWTEIQAKPKSEHKELVKKLEKVSEEIIAMSVGLQHLMRELGQLYEAVKSVAVSEDFTDIQWVDTLPRIGAELLMAGYPLELMDGDVAHMPLDWIRAVFDAVIHKLGDKGVFVLSVLGVHSSGKSTLLNTMFGLQFPVS
;
A
#
# COMPACT_ATOMS: atom_id res chain seq x y z
N MET A 1 -14.55 -3.28 12.87
CA MET A 1 -15.05 -2.76 11.58
C MET A 1 -13.89 -2.83 10.60
N ASN A 2 -14.02 -3.54 9.46
CA ASN A 2 -12.92 -3.68 8.49
C ASN A 2 -12.90 -2.45 7.55
N LEU A 3 -12.10 -1.44 7.89
CA LEU A 3 -11.99 -0.20 7.12
C LEU A 3 -11.28 -0.43 5.79
N LYS A 4 -10.18 -1.21 5.78
CA LYS A 4 -9.41 -1.54 4.57
C LYS A 4 -10.29 -2.22 3.53
N GLY A 5 -11.01 -3.28 3.91
CA GLY A 5 -11.87 -4.02 2.99
C GLY A 5 -13.03 -3.20 2.41
N ARG A 6 -13.48 -2.15 3.10
CA ARG A 6 -14.57 -1.29 2.63
C ARG A 6 -14.10 -0.13 1.73
N HIS A 7 -12.93 0.42 2.03
CA HIS A 7 -12.47 1.67 1.41
C HIS A 7 -11.27 1.49 0.47
N LEU A 8 -10.52 0.40 0.60
CA LEU A 8 -9.29 0.09 -0.14
C LEU A 8 -9.40 -1.29 -0.84
N PRO A 9 -10.34 -1.45 -1.77
CA PRO A 9 -10.63 -2.72 -2.41
C PRO A 9 -9.49 -3.29 -3.28
N LEU A 10 -8.52 -2.46 -3.69
CA LEU A 10 -7.46 -2.87 -4.61
C LEU A 10 -6.31 -3.61 -3.92
N GLN A 11 -6.22 -3.60 -2.59
CA GLN A 11 -5.13 -4.22 -1.83
C GLN A 11 -5.45 -5.64 -1.31
N GLY A 12 -6.59 -6.21 -1.66
CA GLY A 12 -7.04 -7.52 -1.17
C GLY A 12 -6.55 -8.72 -2.00
N GLU A 13 -7.33 -9.80 -1.96
CA GLU A 13 -7.02 -11.09 -2.61
C GLU A 13 -6.62 -10.98 -4.10
N LEU A 14 -7.26 -10.08 -4.85
CA LEU A 14 -6.91 -9.86 -6.26
C LEU A 14 -5.45 -9.39 -6.41
N TRP A 15 -4.98 -8.53 -5.51
CA TRP A 15 -3.61 -8.04 -5.51
C TRP A 15 -2.60 -9.12 -5.14
N GLU A 16 -2.90 -9.90 -4.10
CA GLU A 16 -2.08 -11.05 -3.70
C GLU A 16 -1.93 -12.05 -4.85
N ASN A 17 -3.04 -12.36 -5.53
CA ASN A 17 -3.04 -13.26 -6.69
C ASN A 17 -2.24 -12.68 -7.85
N TRP A 18 -2.38 -11.38 -8.15
CA TRP A 18 -1.60 -10.71 -9.19
C TRP A 18 -0.09 -10.79 -8.89
N CYS A 19 0.32 -10.47 -7.67
CA CYS A 19 1.72 -10.55 -7.23
C CYS A 19 2.28 -11.98 -7.31
N ARG A 20 1.46 -12.98 -6.96
CA ARG A 20 1.84 -14.39 -7.09
C ARG A 20 2.12 -14.75 -8.54
N LYS A 21 1.26 -14.31 -9.47
CA LYS A 21 1.42 -14.53 -10.91
C LYS A 21 2.64 -13.79 -11.47
N ASP A 22 2.87 -12.57 -11.02
CA ASP A 22 4.06 -11.79 -11.38
C ASP A 22 5.36 -12.52 -10.98
N LYS A 23 5.45 -13.03 -9.74
CA LYS A 23 6.59 -13.85 -9.29
C LYS A 23 6.76 -15.13 -10.09
N GLN A 24 5.66 -15.79 -10.49
CA GLN A 24 5.70 -16.99 -11.34
C GLN A 24 6.32 -16.68 -12.71
N GLN A 25 5.96 -15.54 -13.30
CA GLN A 25 6.50 -15.08 -14.58
C GLN A 25 8.04 -15.00 -14.54
N TYR A 26 8.60 -14.34 -13.53
CA TYR A 26 10.06 -14.19 -13.38
C TYR A 26 10.79 -15.50 -13.10
N ARG A 27 10.17 -16.43 -12.35
CA ARG A 27 10.76 -17.76 -12.09
C ARG A 27 10.85 -18.60 -13.38
N LEU A 28 9.86 -18.52 -14.26
CA LEU A 28 9.87 -19.27 -15.53
C LEU A 28 10.95 -18.79 -16.50
N HIS A 29 11.25 -17.48 -16.49
CA HIS A 29 12.36 -16.93 -17.27
C HIS A 29 13.73 -17.51 -16.87
N SER A 30 13.88 -18.06 -15.65
CA SER A 30 15.14 -18.66 -15.19
C SER A 30 15.37 -20.11 -15.64
N THR A 31 14.35 -20.80 -16.16
CA THR A 31 14.39 -22.26 -16.44
C THR A 31 14.58 -22.65 -17.92
N GLY A 32 14.67 -21.69 -18.85
CA GLY A 32 15.33 -21.89 -20.16
C GLY A 32 14.69 -22.81 -21.23
N GLU A 33 13.43 -23.27 -21.12
CA GLU A 33 12.83 -24.19 -22.10
C GLU A 33 11.80 -23.55 -23.06
N ARG A 34 11.75 -24.06 -24.31
CA ARG A 34 10.95 -23.54 -25.44
C ARG A 34 9.41 -23.57 -25.25
N ASN A 35 8.88 -24.22 -24.21
CA ASN A 35 7.45 -24.19 -23.85
C ASN A 35 7.03 -22.95 -23.03
N ASN A 36 7.96 -22.04 -22.75
CA ASN A 36 7.72 -20.89 -21.89
C ASN A 36 6.81 -19.82 -22.50
N GLU A 37 6.73 -19.66 -23.82
CA GLU A 37 5.96 -18.55 -24.43
C GLU A 37 4.46 -18.68 -24.22
N MET A 38 3.89 -19.87 -24.40
CA MET A 38 2.46 -20.12 -24.16
C MET A 38 2.10 -19.91 -22.69
N VAL A 39 2.90 -20.46 -21.78
CA VAL A 39 2.72 -20.28 -20.33
C VAL A 39 2.86 -18.80 -19.92
N LEU A 40 3.80 -18.06 -20.51
CA LEU A 40 3.94 -16.62 -20.27
C LEU A 40 2.74 -15.84 -20.81
N SER A 41 2.19 -16.21 -21.96
CA SER A 41 0.96 -15.62 -22.51
C SER A 41 -0.23 -15.86 -21.58
N ASP A 42 -0.36 -17.08 -21.03
CA ASP A 42 -1.42 -17.42 -20.08
C ASP A 42 -1.29 -16.60 -18.79
N ILE A 43 -0.08 -16.51 -18.23
CA ILE A 43 0.19 -15.69 -17.04
C ILE A 43 -0.13 -14.21 -17.29
N ARG A 44 0.24 -13.67 -18.45
CA ARG A 44 -0.09 -12.28 -18.82
C ARG A 44 -1.59 -12.07 -18.93
N SER A 45 -2.30 -13.00 -19.56
CA SER A 45 -3.76 -12.95 -19.73
C SER A 45 -4.48 -13.01 -18.38
N GLU A 46 -4.03 -13.87 -17.47
CA GLU A 46 -4.56 -13.96 -16.11
C GLU A 46 -4.27 -12.69 -15.31
N LYS A 47 -3.05 -12.14 -15.40
CA LYS A 47 -2.70 -10.85 -14.76
C LYS A 47 -3.61 -9.73 -15.27
N GLN A 48 -3.88 -9.68 -16.57
CA GLN A 48 -4.79 -8.69 -17.16
C GLN A 48 -6.22 -8.88 -16.67
N ALA A 49 -6.74 -10.11 -16.63
CA ALA A 49 -8.07 -10.40 -16.08
C ALA A 49 -8.20 -9.98 -14.60
N ILE A 50 -7.14 -10.17 -13.80
CA ILE A 50 -7.10 -9.70 -12.41
C ILE A 50 -7.14 -8.17 -12.35
N ARG A 51 -6.40 -7.45 -13.21
CA ARG A 51 -6.43 -5.98 -13.28
C ARG A 51 -7.81 -5.46 -13.68
N VAL A 52 -8.48 -6.10 -14.63
CA VAL A 52 -9.89 -5.81 -14.96
C VAL A 52 -10.80 -6.02 -13.74
N GLY A 53 -10.61 -7.11 -12.99
CA GLY A 53 -11.35 -7.37 -11.75
C GLY A 53 -11.11 -6.31 -10.67
N GLN A 54 -9.86 -5.84 -10.52
CA GLN A 54 -9.49 -4.72 -9.65
C GLN A 54 -10.22 -3.44 -10.08
N LEU A 55 -10.15 -3.10 -11.36
CA LEU A 55 -10.82 -1.95 -11.96
C LEU A 55 -12.34 -1.99 -11.72
N ASN A 56 -13.01 -3.11 -11.96
CA ASN A 56 -14.45 -3.26 -11.71
C ASN A 56 -14.83 -2.99 -10.24
N LYS A 57 -13.97 -3.38 -9.28
CA LYS A 57 -14.16 -3.04 -7.86
C LYS A 57 -13.88 -1.57 -7.59
N ALA A 58 -12.86 -0.99 -8.23
CA ALA A 58 -12.52 0.41 -8.08
C ALA A 58 -13.58 1.35 -8.67
N PHE A 59 -14.26 1.03 -9.77
CA PHE A 59 -15.28 1.94 -10.34
C PHE A 59 -16.52 2.12 -9.47
N GLN A 60 -16.70 1.25 -8.48
CA GLN A 60 -17.57 1.49 -7.33
C GLN A 60 -16.79 2.15 -6.18
N LEU A 61 -15.97 3.18 -6.48
CA LEU A 61 -15.17 3.88 -5.48
C LEU A 61 -16.08 4.26 -4.31
N SER A 62 -15.65 3.91 -3.10
CA SER A 62 -16.35 4.34 -1.90
C SER A 62 -16.48 5.87 -1.91
N GLY A 63 -17.57 6.40 -1.35
CA GLY A 63 -17.76 7.86 -1.27
C GLY A 63 -16.56 8.58 -0.63
N PHE A 64 -15.87 7.88 0.28
CA PHE A 64 -14.60 8.31 0.85
C PHE A 64 -13.50 8.49 -0.21
N MET A 65 -13.20 7.47 -1.02
CA MET A 65 -12.16 7.58 -2.07
C MET A 65 -12.50 8.62 -3.13
N LYS A 66 -13.79 8.75 -3.52
CA LYS A 66 -14.23 9.82 -4.43
C LYS A 66 -13.94 11.21 -3.84
N SER A 67 -14.29 11.42 -2.57
CA SER A 67 -14.04 12.70 -1.88
C SER A 67 -12.54 12.96 -1.73
N PHE A 68 -11.77 11.95 -1.34
CA PHE A 68 -10.31 12.03 -1.22
C PHE A 68 -9.66 12.48 -2.53
N LEU A 69 -10.01 11.83 -3.65
CA LEU A 69 -9.51 12.18 -4.97
C LEU A 69 -9.96 13.58 -5.42
N GLN A 70 -11.21 13.95 -5.18
CA GLN A 70 -11.70 15.30 -5.48
C GLN A 70 -10.91 16.38 -4.73
N CYS A 71 -10.61 16.14 -3.45
CA CYS A 71 -9.80 17.07 -2.65
C CYS A 71 -8.36 17.16 -3.16
N LEU A 72 -7.76 16.06 -3.62
CA LEU A 72 -6.41 16.05 -4.19
C LEU A 72 -6.34 16.68 -5.58
N HIS A 73 -7.43 16.60 -6.35
CA HIS A 73 -7.49 17.17 -7.69
C HIS A 73 -7.60 18.70 -7.69
N GLN A 74 -8.21 19.31 -6.66
CA GLN A 74 -8.41 20.76 -6.62
C GLN A 74 -7.07 21.53 -6.53
N PRO A 75 -6.70 22.31 -7.55
CA PRO A 75 -5.49 23.13 -7.53
C PRO A 75 -5.76 24.39 -6.71
N LYS A 76 -5.62 24.28 -5.38
CA LYS A 76 -5.57 25.45 -4.49
C LYS A 76 -4.33 25.30 -3.63
N GLU A 77 -3.48 26.32 -3.64
CA GLU A 77 -2.23 26.37 -2.87
C GLU A 77 -2.47 25.83 -1.45
N ASN A 78 -1.76 24.76 -1.12
CA ASN A 78 -1.68 24.12 0.20
C ASN A 78 -2.95 23.47 0.78
N LYS A 79 -4.14 23.56 0.15
CA LYS A 79 -5.36 22.94 0.71
C LYS A 79 -5.30 21.42 0.76
N SER A 80 -4.72 20.79 -0.24
CA SER A 80 -4.52 19.33 -0.27
C SER A 80 -3.64 18.89 0.90
N LEU A 81 -2.54 19.61 1.17
CA LEU A 81 -1.63 19.33 2.28
C LEU A 81 -2.32 19.44 3.65
N TYR A 82 -3.09 20.50 3.89
CA TYR A 82 -3.86 20.62 5.13
C TYR A 82 -4.90 19.50 5.29
N MET A 83 -5.57 19.12 4.20
CA MET A 83 -6.51 18.00 4.22
C MET A 83 -5.80 16.68 4.53
N LEU A 84 -4.62 16.44 3.95
CA LEU A 84 -3.83 15.24 4.19
C LEU A 84 -3.32 15.17 5.64
N GLN A 85 -2.85 16.29 6.18
CA GLN A 85 -2.47 16.38 7.59
C GLN A 85 -3.66 16.12 8.51
N TRP A 86 -4.82 16.72 8.21
CA TRP A 86 -6.04 16.48 9.00
C TRP A 86 -6.51 15.03 8.88
N LEU A 87 -6.47 14.44 7.69
CA LEU A 87 -6.83 13.04 7.46
C LEU A 87 -5.89 12.09 8.21
N HIS A 88 -4.59 12.39 8.24
CA HIS A 88 -3.62 11.63 9.03
C HIS A 88 -4.00 11.64 10.52
N THR A 89 -4.14 12.84 11.12
CA THR A 89 -4.54 12.98 12.54
C THR A 89 -5.88 12.31 12.81
N PHE A 90 -6.86 12.47 11.92
CA PHE A 90 -8.17 11.85 12.05
C PHE A 90 -8.10 10.31 12.05
N LEU A 91 -7.32 9.72 11.15
CA LEU A 91 -7.16 8.26 11.08
C LEU A 91 -6.46 7.72 12.33
N GLU A 92 -5.45 8.43 12.85
CA GLU A 92 -4.78 8.08 14.10
C GLU A 92 -5.74 8.16 15.28
N GLU A 93 -6.46 9.27 15.46
CA GLU A 93 -7.43 9.44 16.54
C GLU A 93 -8.56 8.40 16.50
N TYR A 94 -9.09 8.12 15.30
CA TYR A 94 -10.15 7.14 15.10
C TYR A 94 -9.72 5.71 15.48
N THR A 95 -8.45 5.39 15.26
CA THR A 95 -7.93 4.04 15.53
C THR A 95 -7.36 3.90 16.95
N THR A 96 -6.88 4.98 17.58
CA THR A 96 -6.17 4.97 18.87
C THR A 96 -6.88 4.17 19.97
N GLY A 97 -8.15 4.49 20.25
CA GLY A 97 -8.87 3.86 21.36
C GLY A 97 -9.14 2.36 21.19
N THR A 98 -9.32 1.91 19.94
CA THR A 98 -9.52 0.47 19.66
C THR A 98 -8.19 -0.25 19.55
N HIS A 99 -7.17 0.41 18.99
CA HIS A 99 -5.82 -0.11 18.88
C HIS A 99 -5.22 -0.37 20.26
N ALA A 100 -5.39 0.55 21.23
CA ALA A 100 -4.95 0.35 22.61
C ALA A 100 -5.55 -0.92 23.24
N LYS A 101 -6.87 -1.13 23.10
CA LYS A 101 -7.56 -2.33 23.60
C LYS A 101 -7.05 -3.62 22.93
N LEU A 102 -6.82 -3.58 21.63
CA LEU A 102 -6.29 -4.72 20.89
C LEU A 102 -4.83 -5.02 21.28
N GLN A 103 -4.01 -3.99 21.51
CA GLN A 103 -2.64 -4.14 22.00
C GLN A 103 -2.59 -4.70 23.42
N GLU A 104 -3.45 -4.24 24.32
CA GLU A 104 -3.59 -4.81 25.67
C GLU A 104 -3.97 -6.30 25.59
N LYS A 105 -4.94 -6.65 24.75
CA LYS A 105 -5.35 -8.04 24.52
C LYS A 105 -4.22 -8.88 23.94
N TYR A 106 -3.48 -8.35 22.96
CA TYR A 106 -2.31 -8.99 22.38
C TYR A 106 -1.25 -9.28 23.45
N HIS A 107 -0.90 -8.26 24.25
CA HIS A 107 0.11 -8.38 25.30
C HIS A 107 -0.32 -9.35 26.41
N SER A 108 -1.60 -9.35 26.78
CA SER A 108 -2.16 -10.31 27.73
C SER A 108 -2.02 -11.76 27.24
N ILE A 109 -2.37 -12.03 25.97
CA ILE A 109 -2.25 -13.38 25.39
C ILE A 109 -0.77 -13.76 25.27
N TRP A 110 0.09 -12.83 24.87
CA TRP A 110 1.53 -13.06 24.79
C TRP A 110 2.14 -13.45 26.15
N THR A 111 1.74 -12.74 27.21
CA THR A 111 2.17 -13.04 28.58
C THR A 111 1.67 -14.42 29.03
N GLU A 112 0.45 -14.80 28.65
CA GLU A 112 -0.10 -16.13 28.93
C GLU A 112 0.70 -17.24 28.22
N ILE A 113 1.09 -17.04 26.95
CA ILE A 113 1.93 -17.98 26.20
C ILE A 113 3.28 -18.18 26.90
N GLN A 114 3.88 -17.10 27.41
CA GLN A 114 5.16 -17.18 28.12
C GLN A 114 5.06 -17.93 29.45
N ALA A 115 3.91 -17.87 30.12
CA ALA A 115 3.69 -18.52 31.42
C ALA A 115 3.28 -20.00 31.30
N LYS A 116 2.77 -20.44 30.15
CA LYS A 116 2.19 -21.78 29.96
C LYS A 116 3.11 -22.77 29.23
N PRO A 117 2.99 -24.09 29.50
CA PRO A 117 3.72 -25.12 28.80
C PRO A 117 3.33 -25.21 27.31
N LYS A 118 4.26 -25.68 26.47
CA LYS A 118 4.12 -25.75 25.01
C LYS A 118 2.87 -26.50 24.51
N SER A 119 2.34 -27.44 25.30
CA SER A 119 1.13 -28.20 24.98
C SER A 119 -0.12 -27.32 24.83
N GLU A 120 -0.17 -26.15 25.49
CA GLU A 120 -1.29 -25.21 25.44
C GLU A 120 -1.08 -24.06 24.44
N HIS A 121 0.10 -23.97 23.81
CA HIS A 121 0.45 -22.86 22.92
C HIS A 121 -0.42 -22.82 21.68
N LYS A 122 -0.84 -23.97 21.15
CA LYS A 122 -1.54 -24.04 19.86
C LYS A 122 -2.81 -23.18 19.82
N GLU A 123 -3.62 -23.21 20.88
CA GLU A 123 -4.85 -22.41 20.94
C GLU A 123 -4.57 -20.93 21.19
N LEU A 124 -3.58 -20.62 22.05
CA LEU A 124 -3.19 -19.25 22.37
C LEU A 124 -2.54 -18.54 21.19
N VAL A 125 -1.68 -19.22 20.44
CA VAL A 125 -1.08 -18.71 19.19
C VAL A 125 -2.18 -18.39 18.18
N LYS A 126 -3.17 -19.27 18.01
CA LYS A 126 -4.32 -19.00 17.12
C LYS A 126 -5.15 -17.80 17.58
N LYS A 127 -5.31 -17.60 18.89
CA LYS A 127 -5.97 -16.40 19.44
C LYS A 127 -5.14 -15.14 19.19
N LEU A 128 -3.82 -15.23 19.37
CA LEU A 128 -2.87 -14.14 19.12
C LEU A 128 -2.88 -13.73 17.64
N GLU A 129 -2.85 -14.70 16.72
CA GLU A 129 -2.95 -14.48 15.27
C GLU A 129 -4.23 -13.72 14.91
N LYS A 130 -5.38 -14.12 15.46
CA LYS A 130 -6.64 -13.39 15.24
C LYS A 130 -6.61 -11.95 15.74
N VAL A 131 -6.03 -11.71 16.92
CA VAL A 131 -5.88 -10.34 17.44
C VAL A 131 -4.92 -9.54 16.56
N SER A 132 -3.85 -10.15 16.06
CA SER A 132 -2.93 -9.54 15.10
C SER A 132 -3.64 -9.16 13.80
N GLU A 133 -4.46 -10.05 13.25
CA GLU A 133 -5.29 -9.79 12.07
C GLU A 133 -6.28 -8.63 12.30
N GLU A 134 -6.92 -8.58 13.47
CA GLU A 134 -7.81 -7.47 13.87
C GLU A 134 -7.05 -6.13 13.93
N ILE A 135 -5.85 -6.11 14.52
CA ILE A 135 -4.99 -4.92 14.58
C ILE A 135 -4.65 -4.43 13.16
N ILE A 136 -4.22 -5.34 12.28
CA ILE A 136 -3.84 -5.01 10.89
C ILE A 136 -5.04 -4.51 10.09
N ALA A 137 -6.21 -5.14 10.25
CA ALA A 137 -7.44 -4.77 9.54
C ALA A 137 -7.97 -3.39 9.97
N MET A 138 -7.68 -2.97 11.19
CA MET A 138 -8.06 -1.67 11.72
C MET A 138 -7.05 -0.55 11.43
N SER A 139 -5.79 -0.91 11.17
CA SER A 139 -4.70 0.05 10.95
C SER A 139 -4.76 0.64 9.55
N VAL A 140 -5.50 1.74 9.36
CA VAL A 140 -5.51 2.51 8.11
C VAL A 140 -4.72 3.78 8.31
N GLY A 141 -3.84 4.07 7.35
CA GLY A 141 -2.97 5.24 7.37
C GLY A 141 -2.80 5.76 5.95
N LEU A 142 -2.20 6.94 5.80
CA LEU A 142 -2.03 7.59 4.50
C LEU A 142 -1.27 6.70 3.51
N GLN A 143 -0.30 5.90 3.98
CA GLN A 143 0.43 4.93 3.17
C GLN A 143 -0.49 3.94 2.47
N HIS A 144 -1.56 3.48 3.14
CA HIS A 144 -2.52 2.56 2.54
C HIS A 144 -3.39 3.25 1.49
N LEU A 145 -3.70 4.53 1.66
CA LEU A 145 -4.40 5.31 0.64
C LEU A 145 -3.52 5.50 -0.59
N MET A 146 -2.24 5.83 -0.38
CA MET A 146 -1.26 5.98 -1.45
C MET A 146 -1.02 4.66 -2.21
N ARG A 147 -0.98 3.53 -1.50
CA ARG A 147 -0.92 2.20 -2.12
C ARG A 147 -2.13 1.95 -3.01
N GLU A 148 -3.33 2.33 -2.57
CA GLU A 148 -4.55 2.24 -3.37
C GLU A 148 -4.47 3.05 -4.67
N LEU A 149 -3.92 4.28 -4.59
CA LEU A 149 -3.71 5.12 -5.77
C LEU A 149 -2.71 4.50 -6.75
N GLY A 150 -1.61 3.96 -6.23
CA GLY A 150 -0.62 3.25 -7.05
C GLY A 150 -1.22 2.02 -7.74
N GLN A 151 -2.00 1.22 -7.01
CA GLN A 151 -2.71 0.08 -7.59
C GLN A 151 -3.68 0.49 -8.69
N LEU A 152 -4.43 1.58 -8.47
CA LEU A 152 -5.35 2.09 -9.47
C LEU A 152 -4.61 2.57 -10.72
N TYR A 153 -3.52 3.33 -10.54
CA TYR A 153 -2.70 3.83 -11.63
C TYR A 153 -2.16 2.68 -12.49
N GLU A 154 -1.53 1.67 -11.88
CA GLU A 154 -0.99 0.53 -12.62
C GLU A 154 -2.08 -0.33 -13.26
N ALA A 155 -3.22 -0.53 -12.58
CA ALA A 155 -4.33 -1.28 -13.14
C ALA A 155 -4.86 -0.62 -14.41
N VAL A 156 -5.09 0.70 -14.39
CA VAL A 156 -5.54 1.45 -15.57
C VAL A 156 -4.50 1.42 -16.69
N LYS A 157 -3.21 1.57 -16.39
CA LYS A 157 -2.15 1.53 -17.41
C LYS A 157 -1.93 0.15 -18.02
N SER A 158 -2.21 -0.92 -17.26
CA SER A 158 -2.02 -2.30 -17.70
C SER A 158 -3.16 -2.85 -18.56
N VAL A 159 -4.36 -2.30 -18.45
CA VAL A 159 -5.51 -2.71 -19.26
C VAL A 159 -5.58 -1.75 -20.45
N ALA A 160 -5.44 -2.27 -21.67
CA ALA A 160 -5.74 -1.50 -22.88
C ALA A 160 -7.14 -0.91 -22.69
N VAL A 161 -7.23 0.42 -22.59
CA VAL A 161 -8.43 1.15 -22.20
C VAL A 161 -9.57 0.71 -23.12
N SER A 162 -10.42 -0.20 -22.64
CA SER A 162 -11.68 -0.49 -23.31
C SER A 162 -12.54 0.77 -23.24
N GLU A 163 -13.47 0.94 -24.17
CA GLU A 163 -14.36 2.12 -24.22
C GLU A 163 -15.08 2.38 -22.89
N ASP A 164 -15.30 1.32 -22.08
CA ASP A 164 -15.89 1.34 -20.74
C ASP A 164 -15.10 2.15 -19.68
N PHE A 165 -13.83 2.45 -19.94
CA PHE A 165 -12.88 3.06 -19.01
C PHE A 165 -12.40 4.45 -19.46
N THR A 166 -13.14 5.09 -20.36
CA THR A 166 -12.77 6.39 -20.96
C THR A 166 -12.86 7.59 -20.00
N ASP A 167 -13.69 7.52 -18.95
CA ASP A 167 -13.85 8.58 -17.93
C ASP A 167 -12.70 8.66 -16.90
N ILE A 168 -11.61 7.91 -17.11
CA ILE A 168 -10.52 7.77 -16.13
C ILE A 168 -9.30 8.63 -16.46
N GLN A 169 -9.45 9.64 -17.32
CA GLN A 169 -8.35 10.55 -17.67
C GLN A 169 -7.72 11.22 -16.45
N TRP A 170 -8.46 11.35 -15.35
CA TRP A 170 -7.95 11.88 -14.08
C TRP A 170 -6.85 11.00 -13.45
N VAL A 171 -6.74 9.71 -13.80
CA VAL A 171 -5.68 8.83 -13.27
C VAL A 171 -4.28 9.27 -13.70
N ASP A 172 -4.16 9.95 -14.84
CA ASP A 172 -2.90 10.56 -15.26
C ASP A 172 -2.45 11.70 -14.34
N THR A 173 -3.33 12.20 -13.48
CA THR A 173 -2.98 13.19 -12.45
C THR A 173 -2.44 12.57 -11.16
N LEU A 174 -2.58 11.26 -10.96
CA LEU A 174 -2.13 10.59 -9.74
C LEU A 174 -0.61 10.69 -9.52
N PRO A 175 0.26 10.49 -10.54
CA PRO A 175 1.69 10.65 -10.34
C PRO A 175 2.08 12.07 -9.89
N ARG A 176 1.41 13.10 -10.40
CA ARG A 176 1.59 14.50 -9.96
C ARG A 176 1.26 14.66 -8.48
N ILE A 177 0.16 14.07 -8.02
CA ILE A 177 -0.24 14.08 -6.61
C ILE A 177 0.81 13.36 -5.75
N GLY A 178 1.29 12.19 -6.18
CA GLY A 178 2.35 11.45 -5.51
C GLY A 178 3.65 12.26 -5.39
N ALA A 179 4.02 13.00 -6.43
CA ALA A 179 5.18 13.88 -6.43
C ALA A 179 5.01 15.06 -5.46
N GLU A 180 3.84 15.70 -5.45
CA GLU A 180 3.52 16.79 -4.52
C GLU A 180 3.59 16.35 -3.06
N LEU A 181 3.06 15.15 -2.76
CA LEU A 181 3.14 14.51 -1.45
C LEU A 181 4.58 14.21 -1.03
N LEU A 182 5.36 13.61 -1.92
CA LEU A 182 6.75 13.28 -1.65
C LEU A 182 7.58 14.53 -1.36
N MET A 183 7.39 15.60 -2.15
CA MET A 183 8.07 16.89 -1.91
C MET A 183 7.62 17.58 -0.62
N ALA A 184 6.39 17.33 -0.17
CA ALA A 184 5.90 17.81 1.13
C ALA A 184 6.37 16.96 2.32
N GLY A 185 7.19 15.93 2.09
CA GLY A 185 7.78 15.10 3.14
C GLY A 185 6.96 13.87 3.52
N TYR A 186 5.88 13.57 2.79
CA TYR A 186 5.13 12.34 3.03
C TYR A 186 5.85 11.13 2.42
N PRO A 187 5.91 10.00 3.14
CA PRO A 187 6.62 8.81 2.68
C PRO A 187 5.93 8.19 1.46
N LEU A 188 6.71 7.92 0.41
CA LEU A 188 6.31 7.10 -0.72
C LEU A 188 6.76 5.66 -0.48
N GLU A 189 5.81 4.74 -0.40
CA GLU A 189 6.14 3.32 -0.28
C GLU A 189 6.73 2.79 -1.60
N LEU A 190 7.94 2.22 -1.53
CA LEU A 190 8.63 1.64 -2.69
C LEU A 190 8.35 0.14 -2.86
N MET A 191 7.95 -0.54 -1.79
CA MET A 191 7.70 -1.98 -1.79
C MET A 191 6.61 -2.32 -0.80
N ASP A 192 5.63 -3.09 -1.25
CA ASP A 192 4.64 -3.72 -0.39
C ASP A 192 5.28 -4.98 0.24
N GLY A 193 5.58 -4.90 1.54
CA GLY A 193 6.20 -5.98 2.29
C GLY A 193 5.31 -7.21 2.46
N ASP A 194 3.99 -7.05 2.44
CA ASP A 194 3.03 -8.13 2.70
C ASP A 194 2.99 -9.11 1.53
N VAL A 195 3.00 -8.56 0.31
CA VAL A 195 3.01 -9.36 -0.93
C VAL A 195 4.37 -9.43 -1.60
N ALA A 196 5.40 -8.78 -1.02
CA ALA A 196 6.75 -8.63 -1.56
C ALA A 196 6.76 -8.26 -3.05
N HIS A 197 6.18 -7.10 -3.37
CA HIS A 197 6.10 -6.56 -4.73
C HIS A 197 6.42 -5.06 -4.75
N MET A 198 7.03 -4.60 -5.84
CA MET A 198 7.37 -3.18 -6.08
C MET A 198 6.58 -2.66 -7.30
N PRO A 199 5.68 -1.67 -7.11
CA PRO A 199 4.90 -1.08 -8.20
C PRO A 199 5.77 -0.13 -9.03
N LEU A 200 6.59 -0.67 -9.92
CA LEU A 200 7.62 0.07 -10.65
C LEU A 200 7.04 1.13 -11.60
N ASP A 201 5.90 0.86 -12.24
CA ASP A 201 5.27 1.81 -13.16
C ASP A 201 4.74 3.03 -12.39
N TRP A 202 4.17 2.81 -11.21
CA TRP A 202 3.76 3.87 -10.29
C TRP A 202 4.95 4.67 -9.78
N ILE A 203 5.99 4.01 -9.25
CA ILE A 203 7.17 4.66 -8.68
C ILE A 203 7.87 5.51 -9.75
N ARG A 204 8.05 4.95 -10.94
CA ARG A 204 8.65 5.67 -12.08
C ARG A 204 7.84 6.90 -12.43
N ALA A 205 6.52 6.78 -12.57
CA ALA A 205 5.67 7.91 -12.92
C ALA A 205 5.73 9.03 -11.88
N VAL A 206 5.79 8.69 -10.59
CA VAL A 206 5.95 9.68 -9.52
C VAL A 206 7.30 10.38 -9.61
N PHE A 207 8.39 9.64 -9.81
CA PHE A 207 9.72 10.24 -9.96
C PHE A 207 9.85 11.09 -11.23
N ASP A 208 9.27 10.68 -12.35
CA ASP A 208 9.20 11.48 -13.57
C ASP A 208 8.47 12.81 -13.30
N ALA A 209 7.39 12.79 -12.52
CA ALA A 209 6.67 14.00 -12.09
C ALA A 209 7.48 14.87 -11.11
N VAL A 210 8.32 14.27 -10.24
CA VAL A 210 9.26 15.02 -9.39
C VAL A 210 10.34 15.69 -10.23
N ILE A 211 10.96 14.96 -11.16
CA ILE A 211 11.99 15.47 -12.08
C ILE A 211 11.42 16.62 -12.92
N HIS A 212 10.20 16.48 -13.42
CA HIS A 212 9.54 17.55 -14.16
C HIS A 212 9.38 18.83 -13.32
N LYS A 213 9.15 18.72 -12.01
CA LYS A 213 8.94 19.89 -11.12
C LYS A 213 10.24 20.48 -10.57
N LEU A 214 11.20 19.65 -10.19
CA LEU A 214 12.45 20.09 -9.54
C LEU A 214 13.63 20.19 -10.51
N GLY A 215 13.47 19.69 -11.73
CA GLY A 215 14.56 19.41 -12.67
C GLY A 215 15.26 18.09 -12.37
N ASP A 216 16.18 17.71 -13.25
CA ASP A 216 17.04 16.55 -13.04
C ASP A 216 18.07 16.87 -11.95
N LYS A 217 17.81 16.39 -10.73
CA LYS A 217 18.61 16.64 -9.53
C LYS A 217 19.20 15.34 -9.02
N GLY A 218 20.46 15.38 -8.62
CA GLY A 218 21.06 14.29 -7.86
C GLY A 218 20.38 14.11 -6.50
N VAL A 219 20.10 12.86 -6.15
CA VAL A 219 19.53 12.49 -4.84
C VAL A 219 20.57 11.78 -4.00
N PHE A 220 20.59 12.09 -2.70
CA PHE A 220 21.36 11.33 -1.72
C PHE A 220 20.48 10.22 -1.15
N VAL A 221 20.92 8.97 -1.25
CA VAL A 221 20.17 7.80 -0.77
C VAL A 221 20.80 7.27 0.52
N LEU A 222 20.03 7.34 1.60
CA LEU A 222 20.35 6.69 2.88
C LEU A 222 19.47 5.45 3.05
N SER A 223 20.09 4.29 3.26
CA SER A 223 19.39 3.04 3.58
C SER A 223 19.74 2.60 4.99
N VAL A 224 18.72 2.24 5.77
CA VAL A 224 18.86 1.72 7.13
C VAL A 224 18.27 0.31 7.18
N LEU A 225 19.13 -0.68 7.45
CA LEU A 225 18.76 -2.09 7.57
C LEU A 225 18.94 -2.55 9.01
N GLY A 226 18.07 -3.45 9.45
CA GLY A 226 18.14 -4.01 10.80
C GLY A 226 16.93 -4.88 11.12
N VAL A 227 17.05 -5.66 12.19
CA VAL A 227 15.99 -6.57 12.68
C VAL A 227 14.68 -5.79 12.90
N HIS A 228 13.54 -6.45 12.73
CA HIS A 228 12.23 -5.85 13.01
C HIS A 228 12.19 -5.25 14.44
N SER A 229 11.51 -4.11 14.61
CA SER A 229 11.41 -3.40 15.90
C SER A 229 12.73 -2.99 16.57
N SER A 230 13.83 -2.86 15.81
CA SER A 230 15.13 -2.38 16.33
C SER A 230 15.25 -0.84 16.45
N GLY A 231 14.13 -0.09 16.44
CA GLY A 231 14.13 1.38 16.55
C GLY A 231 14.55 2.15 15.29
N LYS A 232 14.53 1.53 14.11
CA LYS A 232 14.93 2.17 12.83
C LYS A 232 14.12 3.44 12.53
N SER A 233 12.79 3.35 12.62
CA SER A 233 11.90 4.50 12.40
C SER A 233 12.14 5.60 13.43
N THR A 234 12.34 5.24 14.70
CA THR A 234 12.67 6.19 15.77
C THR A 234 13.96 6.96 15.47
N LEU A 235 15.00 6.28 14.99
CA LEU A 235 16.26 6.89 14.61
C LEU A 235 16.07 7.89 13.45
N LEU A 236 15.40 7.46 12.37
CA LEU A 236 15.17 8.31 11.20
C LEU A 236 14.30 9.52 11.53
N ASN A 237 13.26 9.35 12.34
CA ASN A 237 12.41 10.44 12.81
C ASN A 237 13.22 11.46 13.63
N THR A 238 14.13 10.99 14.49
CA THR A 238 14.99 11.85 15.32
C THR A 238 16.03 12.59 14.48
N MET A 239 16.68 11.90 13.53
CA MET A 239 17.77 12.48 12.72
C MET A 239 17.29 13.49 11.68
N PHE A 240 16.11 13.26 11.12
CA PHE A 240 15.63 14.00 9.94
C PHE A 240 14.29 14.69 10.15
N GLY A 241 13.71 14.65 11.36
CA GLY A 241 12.39 15.24 11.64
C GLY A 241 11.26 14.55 10.89
N LEU A 242 11.42 13.28 10.54
CA LEU A 242 10.45 12.49 9.78
C LEU A 242 9.34 11.96 10.69
N GLN A 243 8.27 11.45 10.08
CA GLN A 243 7.10 10.89 10.76
C GLN A 243 6.82 9.46 10.29
N PHE A 244 7.86 8.62 10.21
CA PHE A 244 7.67 7.21 9.91
C PHE A 244 6.92 6.49 11.05
N PRO A 245 6.03 5.55 10.73
CA PRO A 245 5.41 4.69 11.72
C PRO A 245 6.48 3.95 12.54
N VAL A 246 6.33 3.96 13.86
CA VAL A 246 7.19 3.22 14.79
C VAL A 246 6.57 1.85 15.11
N SER A 247 7.42 0.83 15.20
CA SER A 247 7.07 -0.58 15.41
C SER A 247 7.89 -1.19 16.53
#